data_AF-A0A2V6MG21-F1
#
_entry.id   AF-A0A2V6MG21-F1
#
_cell.length_a   1.000
_cell.length_b   1.000
_cell.length_c   1.000
_cell.angle_alpha   90.00
_cell.angle_beta   90.00
_cell.angle_gamma   90.00
#
_symmetry.space_group_name_H-M   'P 1'
#
loop_
_entity.id
_entity.type
_entity.pdbx_description
1 polymer ?
#
loop_
_entity_poly.entity_id
_entity_poly.type
_entity_poly.pdbx_seq_one_letter_code
_entity_poly.pdbx_strand_id
1 'polypeptide(L)' 'MIFIACAATAICSDPGVTEQTIGINPAYRNLSVKPGDDFEEYANGGWRKTAEIPADRASTGAGFEVFERA' A
#
# COMPACT_ATOMS: atom_id res chain seq x y z
N MET A 1 8.45 -26.76 50.31
CA MET A 1 7.67 -25.60 49.81
C MET A 1 7.55 -25.76 48.30
N ILE A 2 6.43 -26.30 47.79
CA ILE A 2 5.40 -25.58 47.01
C ILE A 2 5.97 -25.09 45.66
N PHE A 3 5.82 -25.87 44.57
CA PHE A 3 4.73 -25.87 43.55
C PHE A 3 4.68 -24.65 42.62
N ILE A 4 4.37 -24.92 41.32
CA ILE A 4 4.06 -24.05 40.14
C ILE A 4 5.16 -24.22 39.06
N ALA A 5 5.03 -24.97 37.96
CA ALA A 5 3.94 -25.30 37.03
C ALA A 5 3.41 -24.13 36.17
N CYS A 6 3.53 -24.30 34.85
CA CYS A 6 2.76 -23.67 33.78
C CYS A 6 3.07 -22.21 33.39
N ALA A 7 3.65 -22.02 32.20
CA ALA A 7 2.92 -21.45 31.07
C ALA A 7 3.78 -21.49 29.80
N ALA A 8 3.29 -22.18 28.78
CA ALA A 8 3.83 -22.11 27.43
C ALA A 8 3.66 -20.70 26.86
N THR A 9 4.74 -20.04 26.48
CA THR A 9 4.67 -19.11 25.35
C THR A 9 4.94 -19.95 24.11
N ALA A 10 3.86 -20.49 23.54
CA ALA A 10 3.87 -20.84 22.13
C ALA A 10 4.25 -19.57 21.38
N ILE A 11 5.49 -19.51 20.88
CA ILE A 11 5.81 -18.60 19.79
C ILE A 11 5.02 -19.22 18.64
N CYS A 12 3.85 -18.66 18.33
CA CYS A 12 3.31 -18.83 16.99
C CYS A 12 4.39 -18.25 16.08
N SER A 13 5.25 -19.10 15.54
CA SER A 13 5.97 -18.79 14.32
C SER A 13 4.88 -18.51 13.31
N ASP A 14 4.57 -17.22 13.11
CA ASP A 14 3.75 -16.80 11.98
C ASP A 14 4.47 -17.37 10.76
N PRO A 15 3.88 -18.38 10.07
CA PRO A 15 4.52 -18.95 8.89
C PRO A 15 4.73 -17.77 7.95
N GLY A 16 6.02 -17.48 7.71
CA GLY A 16 6.48 -16.16 7.32
C GLY A 16 5.53 -15.48 6.36
N VAL A 17 5.16 -14.24 6.68
CA VAL A 17 4.51 -13.32 5.75
C VAL A 17 5.29 -13.42 4.45
N THR A 18 4.80 -14.24 3.53
CA THR A 18 5.12 -14.09 2.12
C THR A 18 4.72 -12.67 1.88
N GLU A 19 5.68 -11.83 1.49
CA GLU A 19 5.42 -10.45 1.12
C GLU A 19 4.38 -10.52 0.00
N GLN A 20 3.11 -10.48 0.39
CA GLN A 20 2.03 -10.49 -0.56
C GLN A 20 2.27 -9.22 -1.33
N THR A 21 2.58 -9.35 -2.61
CA THR A 21 2.61 -8.20 -3.49
C THR A 21 1.16 -7.74 -3.57
N ILE A 22 0.73 -6.92 -2.61
CA ILE A 22 -0.66 -6.55 -2.33
C ILE A 22 -1.31 -5.72 -3.46
N GLY A 23 -0.73 -5.74 -4.66
CA GLY A 23 -1.17 -4.98 -5.84
C GLY A 23 -1.06 -3.46 -5.66
N ILE A 24 -0.47 -3.00 -4.56
CA ILE A 24 -0.34 -1.58 -4.22
C ILE A 24 1.12 -1.19 -4.44
N ASN A 25 1.33 -0.08 -5.16
CA ASN A 25 2.63 0.60 -5.20
C ASN A 25 2.70 1.63 -4.06
N PRO A 26 3.47 1.38 -2.98
CA PRO A 26 3.51 2.29 -1.82
C PRO A 26 4.13 3.65 -2.15
N ALA A 27 4.93 3.75 -3.22
CA ALA A 27 5.59 4.98 -3.63
C ALA A 27 4.62 6.05 -4.15
N TYR A 28 3.39 5.66 -4.53
CA TYR A 28 2.38 6.59 -5.03
C TYR A 28 1.67 7.38 -3.94
N ARG A 29 1.85 7.01 -2.66
CA ARG A 29 1.22 7.68 -1.53
C ARG A 29 1.96 8.92 -1.07
N ASN A 30 1.22 9.91 -0.55
CA ASN A 30 1.78 11.02 0.21
C ASN A 30 1.52 10.82 1.72
N LEU A 31 2.54 10.37 2.45
CA LEU A 31 2.43 10.10 3.89
C LEU A 31 2.40 11.37 4.77
N SER A 32 2.57 12.55 4.19
CA SER A 32 2.42 13.83 4.93
C SER A 32 0.96 14.24 5.11
N VAL A 33 0.01 13.58 4.42
CA VAL A 33 -1.43 13.85 4.51
C VAL A 33 -2.10 12.71 5.24
N LYS A 34 -2.96 13.03 6.22
CA LYS A 34 -3.73 12.00 6.91
C LYS A 34 -4.82 11.48 5.97
N PRO A 35 -5.05 10.17 5.89
CA PRO A 35 -6.07 9.60 5.00
C PRO A 35 -7.50 10.09 5.31
N GLY A 36 -7.76 10.53 6.55
CA GLY A 36 -9.06 11.08 6.94
C GLY A 36 -9.28 12.54 6.56
N ASP A 37 -8.22 13.28 6.26
CA ASP A 37 -8.30 14.69 5.85
C ASP A 37 -8.50 14.78 4.33
N ASP A 38 -7.68 14.04 3.57
CA ASP A 38 -7.81 13.86 2.12
C ASP A 38 -7.23 12.50 1.70
N PHE A 39 -8.12 11.56 1.38
CA PHE A 39 -7.70 10.22 0.99
C PHE A 39 -7.07 10.17 -0.41
N GLU A 40 -7.47 11.05 -1.32
CA GLU A 40 -6.98 11.05 -2.70
C GLU A 40 -5.53 11.58 -2.73
N GLU A 41 -5.22 12.64 -1.99
CA GLU A 41 -3.84 13.10 -1.79
C GLU A 41 -3.00 12.09 -1.01
N TYR A 42 -3.55 11.48 0.05
CA TYR A 42 -2.84 10.41 0.75
C TYR A 42 -2.50 9.24 -0.19
N ALA A 43 -3.45 8.75 -0.99
CA ALA A 43 -3.29 7.55 -1.79
C ALA A 43 -2.45 7.77 -3.07
N ASN A 44 -2.63 8.91 -3.74
CA ASN A 44 -2.07 9.17 -5.07
C ASN A 44 -1.15 10.39 -5.16
N GLY A 45 -0.97 11.15 -4.07
CA GLY A 45 -0.21 12.41 -4.09
C GLY A 45 1.26 12.24 -4.46
N GLY A 46 1.86 11.08 -4.20
CA GLY A 46 3.18 10.73 -4.69
C GLY A 46 3.21 10.57 -6.21
N TRP A 47 2.23 9.86 -6.78
CA TRP A 47 2.09 9.70 -8.23
C TRP A 47 1.80 11.04 -8.92
N ARG A 48 0.87 11.85 -8.40
CA ARG A 48 0.49 13.15 -9.00
C ARG A 48 1.65 14.14 -9.10
N LYS A 49 2.62 14.07 -8.19
CA LYS A 49 3.82 14.93 -8.24
C LYS A 49 4.71 14.67 -9.45
N THR A 50 4.67 13.47 -10.00
CA THR A 50 5.55 13.04 -11.11
C THR A 50 4.79 12.66 -12.37
N ALA A 51 3.47 12.52 -12.31
CA ALA A 51 2.65 12.13 -13.44
C ALA A 51 2.54 13.26 -14.46
N GLU A 52 2.86 12.94 -15.71
CA GLU A 52 2.70 13.85 -16.85
C GLU A 52 1.56 13.36 -17.73
N ILE A 53 0.71 14.28 -18.21
CA ILE A 53 -0.28 13.97 -19.24
C ILE A 53 0.41 14.13 -20.60
N PRO A 54 0.54 13.06 -21.39
CA PRO A 54 1.10 13.14 -22.75
C PRO A 54 0.31 14.12 -23.63
N ALA A 55 1.00 14.83 -24.53
CA ALA A 55 0.39 15.87 -25.36
C ALA A 55 -0.69 15.37 -26.35
N ASP A 56 -0.75 14.08 -26.60
CA ASP A 56 -1.71 13.43 -27.51
C ASP A 56 -3.04 13.07 -26.82
N ARG A 57 -3.20 13.34 -25.52
CA ARG A 57 -4.40 12.96 -24.76
C ARG A 57 -4.80 13.99 -23.72
N ALA A 58 -6.08 13.96 -23.36
CA ALA A 58 -6.65 14.87 -22.36
C ALA A 58 -6.45 14.38 -20.91
N SER A 59 -6.13 13.10 -20.71
CA SER A 59 -5.98 12.51 -19.37
C SER A 59 -5.07 11.27 -19.37
N THR A 60 -4.56 10.93 -18.18
CA THR A 60 -3.82 9.70 -17.89
C THR A 60 -4.20 9.18 -16.50
N GLY A 61 -3.81 7.96 -16.16
CA GLY A 61 -4.06 7.35 -14.86
C GLY A 61 -4.30 5.84 -14.94
N ALA A 62 -4.68 5.23 -13.82
CA ALA A 62 -4.83 3.77 -13.72
C ALA A 62 -5.80 3.17 -14.76
N GLY A 63 -6.92 3.84 -15.03
CA GLY A 63 -7.87 3.37 -16.05
C GLY A 63 -7.28 3.34 -17.46
N PHE A 64 -6.42 4.31 -17.77
CA PHE A 64 -5.72 4.36 -19.05
C PHE A 64 -4.59 3.31 -19.12
N GLU A 65 -3.83 3.13 -18.04
CA GLU A 65 -2.78 2.10 -17.95
C GLU A 65 -3.35 0.68 -18.15
N VAL A 66 -4.54 0.40 -17.61
CA VAL A 66 -5.21 -0.89 -17.82
C VAL A 66 -5.73 -1.01 -19.26
N PHE A 67 -6.27 0.06 -19.84
CA PHE A 67 -6.71 0.08 -21.24
C PHE A 67 -5.59 -0.27 -22.22
N GLU A 68 -4.37 0.25 -22.02
CA GLU A 68 -3.21 -0.08 -22.86
C GLU A 68 -2.71 -1.52 -22.71
N ARG A 69 -3.10 -2.22 -21.64
CA ARG A 69 -2.69 -3.61 -21.36
C ARG A 69 -3.67 -4.65 -21.87
N ALA A 70 -4.85 -4.24 -22.32
CA ALA A 70 -5.89 -5.11 -22.89
C ALA A 70 -5.60 -5.41 -24.36
#